data_AF-A0A534U8U7-F1
#
_entry.id   AF-A0A534U8U7-F1
#
_cell.length_a   1.000
_cell.length_b   1.000
_cell.length_c   1.000
_cell.angle_alpha   90.00
_cell.angle_beta   90.00
_cell.angle_gamma   90.00
#
_symmetry.space_group_name_H-M   'P 1'
#
loop_
_entity.id
_entity.type
_entity.pdbx_description
1 polymer ?
#
loop_
_entity_poly.entity_id
_entity_poly.type
_entity_poly.pdbx_seq_one_letter_code
_entity_poly.pdbx_strand_id
1 'polypeptide(L)'
;MRTGPLLVYALRALMVAYDRKKLLIRAHRKAANGTLVLSDRYPTRQPGVPEGAMLHFLRDDRRPLYRWLARVEERTYRAIPQPDLVLRLDVPLELAVQRNLTRTKPGGPEPTEYLRQRHAKSSELEFAGVPIYRIRTDAMVEETVRAVKPILWNAL
;
A
#
# COMPACT_ATOMS: atom_id res chain seq x y z
N MET A 1 28.49 14.38 4.20
CA MET A 1 27.18 13.75 4.47
C MET A 1 27.36 12.24 4.55
N ARG A 2 27.10 11.63 5.72
CA ARG A 2 27.36 10.20 5.98
C ARG A 2 26.51 9.32 5.06
N THR A 3 27.15 8.51 4.24
CA THR A 3 26.55 7.58 3.26
C THR A 3 25.98 6.30 3.90
N GLY A 4 26.44 5.93 5.09
CA GLY A 4 25.99 4.76 5.84
C GLY A 4 24.46 4.66 6.07
N PRO A 5 23.79 5.69 6.63
CA PRO A 5 22.36 5.61 6.91
C PRO A 5 21.50 5.47 5.66
N LEU A 6 21.92 6.08 4.54
CA LEU A 6 21.19 6.00 3.27
C LEU A 6 21.30 4.62 2.63
N LEU A 7 22.46 3.98 2.72
CA LEU A 7 22.65 2.62 2.21
C LEU A 7 21.83 1.60 3.01
N VAL A 8 21.85 1.69 4.34
CA VAL A 8 21.04 0.80 5.20
C VAL A 8 19.55 1.00 4.93
N TYR A 9 19.11 2.25 4.75
CA TYR A 9 17.74 2.56 4.36
C TYR A 9 17.37 1.93 2.99
N ALA A 10 18.25 2.07 1.99
CA ALA A 10 18.03 1.52 0.65
C ALA A 10 17.98 -0.02 0.66
N LEU A 11 18.86 -0.67 1.42
CA LEU A 11 18.84 -2.13 1.60
C LEU A 11 17.56 -2.59 2.29
N ARG A 12 17.13 -1.90 3.36
CA ARG A 12 15.87 -2.20 4.04
C ARG A 12 14.67 -2.06 3.09
N ALA A 13 14.61 -1.00 2.29
CA ALA A 13 13.53 -0.79 1.33
C ALA A 13 13.47 -1.93 0.30
N LEU A 14 14.62 -2.37 -0.21
CA LEU A 14 14.71 -3.52 -1.11
C LEU A 14 14.28 -4.83 -0.46
N MET A 15 14.69 -5.09 0.79
CA MET A 15 14.27 -6.28 1.53
C MET A 15 12.75 -6.32 1.71
N VAL A 16 12.14 -5.19 2.07
CA VAL A 16 10.68 -5.06 2.18
C VAL A 16 9.99 -5.28 0.84
N ALA A 17 10.50 -4.70 -0.25
CA ALA A 17 9.97 -4.89 -1.58
C ALA A 17 10.03 -6.38 -2.02
N TYR A 18 11.15 -7.05 -1.73
CA TYR A 18 11.33 -8.47 -2.03
C TYR A 18 10.38 -9.37 -1.23
N ASP A 19 10.22 -9.10 0.07
CA ASP A 19 9.31 -9.87 0.91
C ASP A 19 7.84 -9.72 0.46
N ARG A 20 7.41 -8.48 0.19
CA ARG A 20 6.10 -8.19 -0.42
C ARG A 20 5.90 -8.95 -1.72
N LYS A 21 6.88 -8.91 -2.63
CA LYS A 21 6.83 -9.66 -3.90
C LYS A 21 6.67 -11.15 -3.66
N LYS A 22 7.49 -11.75 -2.80
CA LYS A 22 7.46 -13.19 -2.51
C LYS A 22 6.11 -13.62 -1.92
N LEU A 23 5.56 -12.83 -1.00
CA LEU A 23 4.25 -13.08 -0.40
C LEU A 23 3.14 -13.01 -1.45
N LEU A 24 3.11 -11.95 -2.25
CA LEU A 24 2.03 -11.70 -3.22
C LEU A 24 2.08 -12.65 -4.41
N ILE A 25 3.26 -13.09 -4.86
CA ILE A 25 3.36 -14.15 -5.88
C ILE A 25 2.75 -15.46 -5.36
N ARG A 26 3.03 -15.82 -4.10
CA ARG A 26 2.45 -17.03 -3.50
C ARG A 26 0.94 -16.90 -3.33
N ALA A 27 0.47 -15.73 -2.89
CA ALA A 27 -0.93 -15.44 -2.72
C ALA A 27 -1.67 -15.51 -4.07
N HIS A 28 -1.12 -14.89 -5.11
CA HIS A 28 -1.67 -14.95 -6.46
C HIS A 28 -1.68 -16.36 -7.05
N ARG A 29 -0.67 -17.21 -6.74
CA ARG A 29 -0.70 -18.62 -7.14
C ARG A 29 -1.85 -19.37 -6.49
N LYS A 30 -2.17 -19.09 -5.22
CA LYS A 30 -3.35 -19.66 -4.56
C LYS A 30 -4.64 -19.14 -5.20
N ALA A 31 -4.67 -17.86 -5.55
CA ALA A 31 -5.80 -17.26 -6.26
C ALA A 31 -6.06 -17.94 -7.62
N ALA A 32 -5.01 -18.16 -8.42
CA ALA A 32 -5.10 -18.89 -9.68
C ALA A 32 -5.57 -20.35 -9.53
N ASN A 33 -5.46 -20.93 -8.33
CA ASN A 33 -5.97 -22.27 -8.00
C ASN A 33 -7.38 -22.24 -7.40
N GLY A 34 -8.12 -21.13 -7.52
CA GLY A 34 -9.50 -20.98 -7.05
C GLY A 34 -9.64 -20.57 -5.58
N THR A 35 -8.57 -20.14 -4.91
CA THR A 35 -8.66 -19.64 -3.52
C THR A 35 -8.93 -18.13 -3.50
N LEU A 36 -9.99 -17.67 -2.84
CA LEU A 36 -10.15 -16.24 -2.60
C LEU A 36 -9.07 -15.70 -1.64
N VAL A 37 -8.29 -14.72 -2.10
CA VAL A 37 -7.23 -14.09 -1.31
C VAL A 37 -7.62 -12.64 -1.02
N LEU A 38 -7.75 -12.33 0.27
CA LEU A 38 -7.92 -10.95 0.74
C LEU A 38 -6.59 -10.44 1.30
N SER A 39 -6.17 -9.26 0.83
CA SER A 39 -4.97 -8.58 1.33
C SER A 39 -5.37 -7.27 2.00
N ASP A 40 -5.01 -7.11 3.28
CA ASP A 40 -5.07 -5.80 3.92
C ASP A 40 -3.88 -4.97 3.41
N ARG A 41 -4.19 -4.05 2.49
CA ARG A 41 -3.27 -3.25 1.68
C ARG A 41 -2.62 -4.03 0.56
N TYR A 42 -2.33 -3.31 -0.52
CA TYR A 42 -1.67 -3.85 -1.70
C TYR A 42 -0.68 -2.81 -2.25
N PRO A 43 0.54 -3.22 -2.64
CA PRO A 43 1.50 -2.30 -3.19
C PRO A 43 1.06 -1.77 -4.56
N THR A 44 1.26 -0.48 -4.80
CA THR A 44 1.01 0.13 -6.12
C THR A 44 2.31 0.28 -6.90
N ARG A 45 2.17 0.37 -8.23
CA ARG A 45 3.27 0.65 -9.16
C ARG A 45 3.64 2.13 -9.19
N GLN A 46 2.81 3.00 -8.61
CA GLN A 46 3.08 4.43 -8.50
C GLN A 46 4.26 4.68 -7.55
N PRO A 47 5.32 5.41 -7.96
CA PRO A 47 6.42 5.76 -7.08
C PRO A 47 6.01 6.86 -6.08
N GLY A 48 6.63 6.88 -4.90
CA GLY A 48 6.49 7.98 -3.93
C GLY A 48 5.24 8.00 -3.07
N VAL A 49 4.32 7.06 -3.29
CA VAL A 49 3.17 6.83 -2.41
C VAL A 49 3.52 5.85 -1.28
N PRO A 50 2.79 5.85 -0.14
CA PRO A 50 3.12 5.01 1.01
C PRO A 50 3.25 3.52 0.72
N GLU A 51 2.52 3.02 -0.29
CA GLU A 51 2.52 1.61 -0.70
C GLU A 51 3.33 1.35 -1.99
N GLY A 52 4.10 2.33 -2.46
CA GLY A 52 4.92 2.25 -3.67
C GLY A 52 6.43 2.15 -3.39
N ALA A 53 7.23 2.28 -4.45
CA ALA A 53 8.70 2.29 -4.36
C ALA A 53 9.20 3.50 -3.56
N MET A 54 9.99 3.25 -2.52
CA MET A 54 10.46 4.28 -1.60
C MET A 54 11.68 5.02 -2.14
N LEU A 55 12.54 4.34 -2.90
CA LEU A 55 13.81 4.86 -3.41
C LEU A 55 13.68 5.63 -4.73
N HIS A 56 12.46 5.99 -5.15
CA HIS A 56 12.20 6.73 -6.39
C HIS A 56 13.02 8.03 -6.48
N PHE A 57 13.26 8.72 -5.36
CA PHE A 57 14.07 9.93 -5.29
C PHE A 57 15.56 9.72 -5.57
N LEU A 58 16.06 8.47 -5.48
CA LEU A 58 17.45 8.10 -5.78
C LEU A 58 17.66 7.73 -7.25
N ARG A 59 16.62 7.79 -8.08
CA ARG A 59 16.68 7.42 -9.51
C ARG A 59 17.65 8.30 -10.30
N ASP A 60 17.73 9.57 -9.94
CA ASP A 60 18.58 10.59 -10.59
C ASP A 60 19.80 10.98 -9.73
N ASP A 61 20.14 10.17 -8.73
CA ASP A 61 21.32 10.41 -7.88
C ASP A 61 22.63 10.35 -8.69
N ARG A 62 23.61 11.18 -8.33
CA ARG A 62 24.93 11.21 -8.99
C ARG A 62 25.66 9.88 -8.90
N ARG A 63 25.38 9.06 -7.88
CA ARG A 63 26.09 7.81 -7.60
C ARG A 63 25.43 6.62 -8.31
N PRO A 64 26.19 5.82 -9.09
CA PRO A 64 25.62 4.72 -9.89
C PRO A 64 24.97 3.62 -9.05
N LEU A 65 25.53 3.33 -7.86
CA LEU A 65 24.99 2.32 -6.95
C LEU A 65 23.56 2.65 -6.50
N TYR A 66 23.31 3.88 -6.05
CA TYR A 66 21.99 4.28 -5.55
C TYR A 66 20.93 4.31 -6.67
N ARG A 67 21.31 4.76 -7.88
CA ARG A 67 20.45 4.65 -9.06
C ARG A 67 20.13 3.20 -9.41
N TRP A 68 21.10 2.30 -9.27
CA TRP A 68 20.88 0.87 -9.49
C TRP A 68 19.91 0.30 -8.45
N LEU A 69 20.11 0.60 -7.16
CA LEU A 69 19.21 0.16 -6.07
C LEU A 69 17.76 0.63 -6.30
N ALA A 70 17.57 1.90 -6.67
CA ALA A 70 16.25 2.45 -7.00
C ALA A 70 15.57 1.69 -8.16
N ARG A 71 16.31 1.41 -9.24
CA ARG A 71 15.79 0.64 -10.38
C ARG A 71 15.45 -0.80 -10.01
N VAL A 72 16.25 -1.44 -9.15
CA VAL A 72 15.97 -2.80 -8.67
C VAL A 72 14.68 -2.81 -7.84
N GLU A 73 14.48 -1.82 -6.98
CA GLU A 73 13.25 -1.69 -6.20
C GLU A 73 12.03 -1.51 -7.13
N GLU A 74 12.09 -0.55 -8.05
CA GLU A 74 11.01 -0.33 -9.03
C GLU A 74 10.69 -1.60 -9.85
N ARG A 75 11.72 -2.31 -10.32
CA ARG A 75 11.53 -3.60 -11.03
C ARG A 75 10.89 -4.66 -10.14
N THR A 76 11.24 -4.68 -8.86
CA THR A 76 10.67 -5.61 -7.88
C THR A 76 9.18 -5.34 -7.71
N TYR A 77 8.78 -4.08 -7.52
CA TYR A 77 7.36 -3.67 -7.45
C TYR A 77 6.60 -3.94 -8.74
N ARG A 78 7.20 -3.71 -9.91
CA ARG A 78 6.57 -4.03 -11.21
C ARG A 78 6.34 -5.52 -11.41
N ALA A 79 7.22 -6.36 -10.87
CA ALA A 79 7.11 -7.82 -10.92
C ALA A 79 6.07 -8.39 -9.94
N ILE A 80 5.48 -7.57 -9.08
CA ILE A 80 4.32 -7.98 -8.27
C ILE A 80 3.11 -8.03 -9.21
N PRO A 81 2.33 -9.14 -9.19
CA PRO A 81 1.10 -9.21 -9.96
C PRO A 81 0.14 -8.09 -9.56
N GLN A 82 -0.82 -7.75 -10.42
CA GLN A 82 -1.88 -6.82 -10.03
C GLN A 82 -3.00 -7.58 -9.32
N PRO A 83 -3.71 -6.94 -8.39
CA PRO A 83 -4.92 -7.52 -7.83
C PRO A 83 -6.04 -7.48 -8.88
N ASP A 84 -6.99 -8.41 -8.81
CA ASP A 84 -8.15 -8.44 -9.69
C ASP A 84 -9.12 -7.28 -9.40
N LEU A 85 -9.15 -6.86 -8.13
CA LEU A 85 -10.07 -5.90 -7.58
C LEU A 85 -9.41 -5.13 -6.44
N VAL A 86 -9.69 -3.83 -6.34
CA VAL A 86 -9.31 -3.03 -5.17
C VAL A 86 -10.54 -2.43 -4.51
N LEU A 87 -10.71 -2.73 -3.22
CA LEU A 87 -11.70 -2.09 -2.36
C LEU A 87 -11.03 -0.94 -1.62
N ARG A 88 -11.40 0.29 -1.95
CA ARG A 88 -10.90 1.49 -1.30
C ARG A 88 -11.89 1.95 -0.24
N LEU A 89 -11.47 1.89 1.01
CA LEU A 89 -12.26 2.32 2.15
C LEU A 89 -12.04 3.82 2.39
N ASP A 90 -13.01 4.64 2.00
CA ASP A 90 -12.95 6.09 2.19
C ASP A 90 -13.65 6.47 3.50
N VAL A 91 -12.97 7.32 4.28
CA VAL A 91 -13.47 7.86 5.54
C VAL A 91 -13.16 9.35 5.60
N PRO A 92 -14.09 10.19 6.09
CA PRO A 92 -13.80 11.59 6.36
C PRO A 92 -12.61 11.74 7.31
N LEU A 93 -11.77 12.74 7.06
CA LEU A 93 -10.54 12.98 7.84
C LEU A 93 -10.84 13.13 9.34
N GLU A 94 -11.87 13.91 9.68
CA GLU A 94 -12.26 14.16 11.08
C GLU A 94 -12.63 12.86 11.81
N LEU A 95 -13.37 11.96 11.13
CA LEU A 95 -13.73 10.67 11.70
C LEU A 95 -12.50 9.74 11.84
N ALA A 96 -11.56 9.79 10.90
CA ALA A 96 -10.29 9.05 11.02
C ALA A 96 -9.44 9.55 12.20
N VAL A 97 -9.37 10.86 12.43
CA VAL A 97 -8.69 11.45 13.58
C VAL A 97 -9.37 11.01 14.88
N GLN A 98 -10.70 11.12 14.96
CA GLN A 98 -11.46 10.69 16.14
C GLN A 98 -11.21 9.21 16.46
N ARG A 99 -11.31 8.32 15.46
CA ARG A 99 -11.04 6.88 15.62
C ARG A 99 -9.60 6.60 16.03
N ASN A 100 -8.63 7.37 15.56
CA ASN A 100 -7.22 7.20 15.97
C ASN A 100 -6.98 7.65 17.42
N LEU A 101 -7.63 8.73 17.87
CA LEU A 101 -7.51 9.22 19.25
C LEU A 101 -8.11 8.23 20.27
N THR A 102 -9.18 7.53 19.91
CA THR A 102 -9.80 6.50 20.75
C THR A 102 -9.17 5.11 20.58
N ARG A 103 -8.16 4.98 19.71
CA ARG A 103 -7.53 3.69 19.41
C ARG A 103 -6.51 3.30 20.47
N THR A 104 -6.76 2.18 21.15
CA THR A 104 -5.77 1.53 22.01
C THR A 104 -4.78 0.74 21.15
N LYS A 105 -3.60 1.30 20.88
CA LYS A 105 -2.49 0.64 20.16
C LYS A 105 -1.19 0.78 20.97
N PRO A 106 -0.33 -0.26 21.00
CA PRO A 106 1.02 -0.12 21.57
C PRO A 106 1.79 0.98 20.83
N GLY A 107 2.21 2.01 21.58
CA GLY A 107 2.84 3.23 21.02
C GLY A 107 1.92 4.45 20.97
N GLY A 108 0.67 4.35 21.44
CA GLY A 108 -0.28 5.47 21.53
C GLY A 108 -0.93 5.86 20.19
N PRO A 109 -1.81 6.87 20.21
CA PRO A 109 -2.40 7.42 18.99
C PRO A 109 -1.30 8.03 18.10
N GLU A 110 -1.41 7.80 16.79
CA GLU A 110 -0.46 8.39 15.84
C GLU A 110 -0.64 9.92 15.82
N PRO A 111 0.43 10.72 15.64
CA PRO A 111 0.32 12.17 15.58
C PRO A 111 -0.68 12.61 14.51
N THR A 112 -1.59 13.53 14.85
CA THR A 112 -2.66 13.98 13.96
C THR A 112 -2.12 14.49 12.63
N GLU A 113 -1.02 15.24 12.64
CA GLU A 113 -0.40 15.77 11.42
C GLU A 113 0.12 14.66 10.49
N TYR A 114 0.75 13.63 11.06
CA TYR A 114 1.17 12.45 10.30
C TYR A 114 -0.05 11.74 9.68
N LEU A 115 -1.16 11.65 10.41
CA LEU A 115 -2.39 11.05 9.91
C LEU A 115 -3.01 11.87 8.77
N ARG A 116 -3.01 13.21 8.85
CA ARG A 116 -3.46 14.10 7.78
C ARG A 116 -2.66 13.91 6.50
N GLN A 117 -1.33 13.93 6.60
CA GLN A 117 -0.44 13.70 5.46
C GLN A 117 -0.63 12.31 4.87
N ARG A 118 -0.81 11.29 5.72
CA ARG A 118 -1.05 9.92 5.28
C ARG A 118 -2.40 9.79 4.57
N HIS A 119 -3.45 10.45 5.06
CA HIS A 119 -4.78 10.45 4.45
C HIS A 119 -4.74 11.10 3.07
N ALA A 120 -4.10 12.28 2.95
CA ALA A 120 -3.87 12.94 1.66
C ALA A 120 -3.12 12.04 0.66
N LYS A 121 -1.98 11.48 1.06
CA LYS A 121 -1.21 10.58 0.19
C LYS A 121 -1.93 9.28 -0.17
N SER A 122 -2.75 8.76 0.73
CA SER A 122 -3.56 7.57 0.45
C SER A 122 -4.70 7.88 -0.53
N SER A 123 -5.16 9.13 -0.53
CA SER A 123 -6.21 9.57 -1.45
C SER A 123 -5.77 9.62 -2.92
N GLU A 124 -4.46 9.78 -3.14
CA GLU A 124 -3.79 9.81 -4.45
C GLU A 124 -3.39 8.42 -4.95
N LEU A 125 -3.71 7.34 -4.22
CA LEU A 125 -3.36 5.99 -4.63
C LEU A 125 -4.15 5.57 -5.87
N GLU A 126 -3.40 5.26 -6.93
CA GLU A 126 -3.94 4.75 -8.18
C GLU A 126 -3.51 3.30 -8.42
N PHE A 127 -4.44 2.52 -8.97
CA PHE A 127 -4.20 1.16 -9.47
C PHE A 127 -4.56 1.11 -10.95
N ALA A 128 -3.61 1.49 -11.81
CA ALA A 128 -3.83 1.52 -13.24
C ALA A 128 -4.21 0.13 -13.78
N GLY A 129 -5.35 0.05 -14.48
CA GLY A 129 -5.85 -1.18 -15.10
C GLY A 129 -6.59 -2.14 -14.16
N VAL A 130 -6.87 -1.74 -12.92
CA VAL A 130 -7.61 -2.57 -11.95
C VAL A 130 -8.92 -1.85 -11.56
N PRO A 131 -10.07 -2.54 -11.50
CA PRO A 131 -11.29 -1.94 -11.02
C PRO A 131 -11.19 -1.56 -9.54
N ILE A 132 -11.47 -0.30 -9.23
CA ILE A 132 -11.44 0.26 -7.87
C ILE A 132 -12.86 0.60 -7.43
N TYR A 133 -13.32 -0.01 -6.33
CA TYR A 133 -14.61 0.30 -5.72
C TYR A 133 -14.39 1.11 -4.46
N ARG A 134 -14.95 2.32 -4.45
CA ARG A 134 -14.91 3.21 -3.29
C ARG A 134 -16.07 2.90 -2.37
N ILE A 135 -15.76 2.56 -1.12
CA ILE A 135 -16.74 2.21 -0.10
C ILE A 135 -16.61 3.24 1.01
N ARG A 136 -17.68 3.96 1.29
CA ARG A 136 -17.72 4.86 2.44
C ARG A 136 -17.82 4.04 3.72
N THR A 137 -16.99 4.40 4.69
CA THR A 137 -16.89 3.71 5.99
C THR A 137 -17.18 4.66 7.16
N ASP A 138 -17.99 5.68 6.87
CA ASP A 138 -18.58 6.61 7.82
C ASP A 138 -19.69 5.97 8.67
N ALA A 139 -20.31 4.92 8.15
CA ALA A 139 -21.34 4.14 8.83
C ALA A 139 -20.78 2.96 9.67
N MET A 140 -21.70 2.14 10.19
CA MET A 140 -21.36 0.93 10.96
C MET A 140 -20.67 -0.13 10.08
N VAL A 141 -19.94 -1.04 10.74
CA VAL A 141 -19.17 -2.09 10.06
C VAL A 141 -20.09 -3.01 9.25
N GLU A 142 -21.28 -3.28 9.75
CA GLU A 142 -22.30 -4.14 9.15
C GLU A 142 -22.78 -3.58 7.80
N GLU A 143 -22.94 -2.26 7.70
CA GLU A 143 -23.32 -1.59 6.45
C GLU A 143 -22.19 -1.64 5.42
N THR A 144 -20.95 -1.44 5.88
CA THR A 144 -19.76 -1.58 5.04
C THR A 144 -19.66 -2.99 4.47
N VAL A 145 -19.86 -4.01 5.31
CA VAL A 145 -19.85 -5.42 4.88
C VAL A 145 -20.99 -5.71 3.90
N ARG A 146 -22.19 -5.16 4.13
CA ARG A 146 -23.33 -5.30 3.21
C ARG A 146 -23.04 -4.69 1.84
N ALA A 147 -22.33 -3.56 1.79
CA ALA A 147 -21.93 -2.91 0.55
C ALA A 147 -20.83 -3.68 -0.20
N VAL A 148 -19.90 -4.32 0.51
CA VAL A 148 -18.79 -5.10 -0.06
C VAL A 148 -19.25 -6.41 -0.69
N LYS A 149 -20.18 -7.13 -0.04
CA LYS A 149 -20.64 -8.46 -0.47
C LYS A 149 -21.06 -8.56 -1.95
N PRO A 150 -21.94 -7.69 -2.48
CA PRO A 150 -22.36 -7.78 -3.88
C PRO A 150 -21.21 -7.50 -4.86
N ILE A 151 -20.25 -6.64 -4.48
CA ILE A 151 -19.07 -6.35 -5.30
C ILE A 151 -18.20 -7.59 -5.43
N LEU A 152 -17.95 -8.29 -4.31
CA LEU A 152 -17.19 -9.53 -4.31
C LEU A 152 -17.90 -10.63 -5.12
N TRP A 153 -19.22 -10.76 -4.97
CA TRP A 153 -19.98 -11.79 -5.67
C TRP A 153 -20.00 -11.60 -7.20
N ASN A 154 -20.02 -10.36 -7.68
CA ASN A 154 -19.98 -10.08 -9.12
C ASN A 154 -18.58 -10.22 -9.74
N ALA A 155 -17.54 -10.29 -8.91
CA ALA A 155 -16.15 -10.40 -9.35
C ALA A 155 -15.60 -11.84 -9.32
N LEU A 156 -16.33 -12.78 -8.70
CA LEU A 156 -16.06 -14.21 -8.65
C LEU A 156 -16.76 -14.94 -9.80
#